data_AF-A0A8H7E326-F1
#
_entry.id   AF-A0A8H7E326-F1
#
_cell.length_a   1.000
_cell.length_b   1.000
_cell.length_c   1.000
_cell.angle_alpha   90.00
_cell.angle_beta   90.00
_cell.angle_gamma   90.00
#
_symmetry.space_group_name_H-M   'P 1'
#
loop_
_entity.id
_entity.type
_entity.pdbx_description
1 polymer ?
#
loop_
_entity_poly.entity_id
_entity_poly.type
_entity_poly.pdbx_seq_one_letter_code
_entity_poly.pdbx_strand_id
1 'polypeptide(L)'
;MGRYHPKRLLFGAFVLLLIYVHIRHSHNDEFYTKTLKALDKKTKDKALKAETDAKVQQILHDKNLQVVSSLSGPQPAAATVPESNPRLPPDPPSPATQPQDENQKKFTADKPKYVKDTTASPTSLSPNPTTQPDPPHLAQVRAALDEIVHHHSIVIFSKTYCPHSRRAKSLLLDTYDIVPKPYVVELDTWTEPARKGSGEVGDGEVVEDSIPTMGRALQDLLAQRTGRKTVPNILVLGMSLGGADEVVKLHEEGNLAGKLKGIVGKRLERCEKRVSRSGDGADGKGRHGAL
;
A
#
# COMPACT_ATOMS: atom_id res chain seq x y z
N MET A 1 33.82 41.17 49.42
CA MET A 1 34.46 41.22 48.07
C MET A 1 35.17 39.90 47.81
N GLY A 2 34.72 39.09 46.86
CA GLY A 2 35.36 37.81 46.52
C GLY A 2 36.58 38.02 45.61
N ARG A 3 37.73 37.42 45.95
CA ARG A 3 38.96 37.53 45.15
C ARG A 3 38.87 36.62 43.93
N TYR A 4 38.74 37.19 42.73
CA TYR A 4 38.79 36.45 41.48
C TYR A 4 40.18 35.83 41.26
N HIS A 5 40.26 34.50 41.11
CA HIS A 5 41.51 33.81 40.76
C HIS A 5 41.58 33.58 39.23
N PRO A 6 42.47 34.27 38.49
CA PRO A 6 42.48 34.25 37.02
C PRO A 6 42.74 32.85 36.45
N LYS A 7 43.46 31.98 37.17
CA LYS A 7 43.72 30.59 36.79
C LYS A 7 42.44 29.76 36.60
N ARG A 8 41.36 30.06 37.35
CA ARG A 8 40.05 29.38 37.18
C ARG A 8 39.32 29.84 35.91
N LEU A 9 39.42 31.13 35.58
CA LEU A 9 38.80 31.69 34.37
C LEU A 9 39.50 31.17 33.10
N LEU A 10 40.84 31.09 33.10
CA LEU A 10 41.60 30.52 31.99
C LEU A 10 41.26 29.04 31.74
N PHE A 11 41.12 28.25 32.82
CA PHE A 11 40.74 26.83 32.70
C PHE A 11 39.33 26.66 32.13
N GLY A 12 38.36 27.48 32.57
CA GLY A 12 37.00 27.48 32.00
C GLY A 12 36.99 27.82 30.51
N ALA A 13 37.73 28.85 30.09
CA ALA A 13 37.87 29.22 28.70
C ALA A 13 38.52 28.11 27.84
N PHE A 14 39.54 27.42 28.38
CA PHE A 14 40.18 26.29 27.70
C PHE A 14 39.25 25.08 27.53
N VAL A 15 38.47 24.73 28.56
CA VAL A 15 37.46 23.66 28.47
C VAL A 15 36.37 24.01 27.46
N LEU A 16 35.88 25.25 27.43
CA LEU A 16 34.91 25.70 26.42
C LEU A 16 35.48 25.67 25.00
N LEU A 17 36.77 26.03 24.82
CA LEU A 17 37.45 25.91 23.54
C LEU A 17 37.57 24.45 23.08
N LEU A 18 37.91 23.52 23.98
CA LEU A 18 37.97 22.08 23.66
C LEU A 18 36.59 21.53 23.28
N ILE A 19 35.53 21.90 24.01
CA ILE A 19 34.14 21.51 23.68
C ILE A 19 33.75 22.07 22.31
N TYR A 20 34.05 23.34 22.03
CA TYR A 20 33.77 23.99 20.75
C TYR A 20 34.53 23.32 19.58
N VAL A 21 35.80 22.98 19.76
CA VAL A 21 36.60 22.24 18.78
C VAL A 21 36.06 20.83 18.55
N HIS A 22 35.62 20.13 19.60
CA HIS A 22 35.03 18.80 19.50
C HIS A 22 33.70 18.82 18.71
N ILE A 23 32.81 19.79 19.01
CA ILE A 23 31.56 20.00 18.26
C ILE A 23 31.86 20.36 16.79
N ARG A 24 32.83 21.24 16.53
CA ARG A 24 33.28 21.59 15.17
C ARG A 24 33.86 20.41 14.39
N HIS A 25 34.47 19.43 15.06
CA HIS A 25 35.03 18.23 14.43
C HIS A 25 33.97 17.15 14.14
N SER A 26 32.81 17.21 14.80
CA SER A 26 31.78 16.16 14.76
C SER A 26 30.78 16.23 13.60
N HIS A 27 30.99 17.11 12.61
CA HIS A 27 30.12 17.21 11.43
C HIS A 27 30.89 17.09 10.12
N ASN A 28 30.90 15.87 9.58
CA ASN A 28 31.13 15.63 8.16
C ASN A 28 30.16 14.53 7.70
N ASP A 29 28.88 14.90 7.61
CA ASP A 29 27.77 13.98 7.41
C ASP A 29 27.85 13.24 6.05
N GLU A 30 28.41 12.03 6.09
CA GLU A 30 28.45 11.10 4.96
C GLU A 30 27.03 10.83 4.41
N PHE A 31 26.02 10.86 5.28
CA PHE A 31 24.61 10.78 4.93
C PHE A 31 24.13 11.99 4.11
N TYR A 32 24.51 13.22 4.49
CA TYR A 32 24.13 14.43 3.77
C TYR A 32 24.77 14.47 2.38
N THR A 33 26.06 14.15 2.28
CA THR A 33 26.77 14.11 0.98
C THR A 33 26.28 12.99 0.07
N LYS A 34 25.91 11.82 0.62
CA LYS A 34 25.23 10.74 -0.13
C LYS A 34 23.84 11.18 -0.60
N THR A 35 23.08 11.89 0.22
CA THR A 35 21.73 12.39 -0.13
C THR A 35 21.79 13.42 -1.27
N LEU A 36 22.72 14.39 -1.21
CA LEU A 36 22.93 15.36 -2.29
C LEU A 36 23.35 14.67 -3.60
N LYS A 37 24.29 13.71 -3.56
CA LYS A 37 24.70 12.93 -4.74
C LYS A 37 23.56 12.09 -5.33
N ALA A 38 22.67 11.55 -4.49
CA ALA A 38 21.49 10.82 -4.94
C ALA A 38 20.45 11.73 -5.61
N LEU A 39 20.27 12.96 -5.10
CA LEU A 39 19.38 13.97 -5.70
C LEU A 39 19.92 14.49 -7.05
N ASP A 40 21.20 14.81 -7.13
CA ASP A 40 21.87 15.21 -8.38
C ASP A 40 21.77 14.11 -9.45
N LYS A 41 22.12 12.86 -9.09
CA LYS A 41 21.98 11.72 -10.00
C LYS A 41 20.54 11.56 -10.48
N LYS A 42 19.56 11.53 -9.57
CA LYS A 42 18.14 11.39 -9.92
C LYS A 42 17.63 12.52 -10.82
N THR A 43 18.19 13.72 -10.70
CA THR A 43 17.87 14.86 -11.56
C THR A 43 18.46 14.69 -12.95
N LYS A 44 19.72 14.24 -13.06
CA LYS A 44 20.39 13.92 -14.34
C LYS A 44 19.72 12.74 -15.06
N ASP A 45 19.41 11.66 -14.34
CA ASP A 45 18.69 10.50 -14.88
C ASP A 45 17.30 10.92 -15.43
N LYS A 46 16.61 11.85 -14.76
CA LYS A 46 15.32 12.41 -15.22
C LYS A 46 15.48 13.31 -16.45
N ALA A 47 16.52 14.14 -16.50
CA ALA A 47 16.79 15.02 -17.64
C ALA A 47 17.15 14.22 -18.90
N LEU A 48 18.07 13.26 -18.78
CA LEU A 48 18.46 12.35 -19.86
C LEU A 48 17.27 11.55 -20.39
N LYS A 49 16.37 11.09 -19.51
CA LYS A 49 15.14 10.44 -19.95
C LYS A 49 14.21 11.41 -20.70
N ALA A 50 14.00 12.63 -20.21
CA ALA A 50 13.16 13.61 -20.89
C ALA A 50 13.69 13.98 -22.29
N GLU A 51 15.01 14.12 -22.44
CA GLU A 51 15.66 14.32 -23.75
C GLU A 51 15.46 13.11 -24.67
N THR A 52 15.60 11.88 -24.14
CA THR A 52 15.37 10.64 -24.88
C THR A 52 13.92 10.52 -25.34
N ASP A 53 12.96 10.74 -24.45
CA ASP A 53 11.52 10.66 -24.74
C ASP A 53 11.12 11.73 -25.81
N ALA A 54 11.66 12.94 -25.73
CA ALA A 54 11.47 13.99 -26.74
C ALA A 54 12.04 13.61 -28.12
N LYS A 55 13.25 13.03 -28.16
CA LYS A 55 13.90 12.58 -29.39
C LYS A 55 13.17 11.41 -30.05
N VAL A 56 12.57 10.52 -29.26
CA VAL A 56 11.67 9.46 -29.76
C VAL A 56 10.40 10.06 -30.35
N GLN A 57 9.78 11.05 -29.71
CA GLN A 57 8.60 11.73 -30.25
C GLN A 57 8.89 12.44 -31.59
N GLN A 58 10.06 13.09 -31.73
CA GLN A 58 10.47 13.70 -33.00
C GLN A 58 10.60 12.65 -34.12
N ILE A 59 11.29 11.53 -33.85
CA ILE A 59 11.45 10.43 -34.84
C ILE A 59 10.11 9.80 -35.23
N LEU A 60 9.14 9.73 -34.31
CA LEU A 60 7.78 9.27 -34.61
C LEU A 60 7.01 10.28 -35.47
N HIS A 61 7.17 11.58 -35.22
CA HIS A 61 6.54 12.63 -36.02
C HIS A 61 7.06 12.64 -37.46
N ASP A 62 8.39 12.62 -37.65
CA ASP A 62 9.02 12.61 -38.98
C ASP A 62 8.60 11.38 -39.80
N LYS A 63 8.51 10.21 -39.18
CA LYS A 63 8.01 8.98 -39.85
C LYS A 63 6.54 9.09 -40.21
N ASN A 64 5.70 9.65 -39.35
CA ASN A 64 4.29 9.89 -39.67
C ASN A 64 4.15 10.88 -40.83
N LEU A 65 5.01 11.90 -40.90
CA LEU A 65 5.02 12.90 -41.97
C LEU A 65 5.39 12.28 -43.34
N GLN A 66 6.33 11.32 -43.37
CA GLN A 66 6.67 10.56 -44.59
C GLN A 66 5.52 9.66 -45.07
N VAL A 67 4.75 9.09 -44.15
CA VAL A 67 3.58 8.24 -44.49
C VAL A 67 2.41 9.06 -45.06
N VAL A 68 2.13 10.27 -44.54
CA VAL A 68 1.04 11.09 -45.11
C VAL A 68 1.39 11.68 -46.48
N SER A 69 2.67 12.04 -46.72
CA SER A 69 3.13 12.52 -48.04
C SER A 69 3.11 11.46 -49.14
N SER A 70 2.89 10.19 -48.82
CA SER A 70 2.84 9.08 -49.80
C SER A 70 1.43 8.59 -50.13
N LEU A 71 0.38 9.27 -49.65
CA LEU A 71 -1.03 8.88 -49.83
C LEU A 71 -1.93 9.94 -50.52
N SER A 72 -1.39 11.08 -50.95
CA SER A 72 -2.18 12.14 -51.62
C SER A 72 -2.38 11.91 -53.12
N GLY A 73 -3.35 11.06 -53.48
CA GLY A 73 -3.87 10.89 -54.85
C GLY A 73 -5.36 11.26 -54.96
N PRO A 74 -5.85 11.83 -56.09
CA PRO A 74 -7.24 12.31 -56.17
C PRO A 74 -8.30 11.20 -56.29
N GLN A 75 -9.44 11.36 -55.62
CA GLN A 75 -10.58 10.42 -55.63
C GLN A 75 -11.86 11.11 -56.16
N PRO A 76 -12.56 10.55 -57.17
CA PRO A 76 -13.86 11.04 -57.64
C PRO A 76 -15.08 10.41 -56.92
N ALA A 77 -16.29 10.86 -57.30
CA ALA A 77 -17.51 10.80 -56.48
C ALA A 77 -18.37 9.51 -56.57
N ALA A 78 -19.44 9.50 -55.75
CA ALA A 78 -20.28 8.36 -55.37
C ALA A 78 -21.28 7.83 -56.43
N ALA A 79 -21.80 6.62 -56.17
CA ALA A 79 -22.95 5.98 -56.84
C ALA A 79 -23.74 5.08 -55.86
N THR A 80 -24.88 4.51 -56.29
CA THR A 80 -26.02 4.11 -55.43
C THR A 80 -26.21 2.58 -55.23
N VAL A 81 -26.96 2.21 -54.18
CA VAL A 81 -27.40 0.84 -53.76
C VAL A 81 -28.25 0.09 -54.82
N PRO A 82 -28.33 -1.27 -54.78
CA PRO A 82 -29.41 -1.94 -54.01
C PRO A 82 -29.04 -3.31 -53.37
N GLU A 83 -30.05 -4.00 -52.82
CA GLU A 83 -29.98 -5.13 -51.87
C GLU A 83 -30.39 -6.51 -52.48
N SER A 84 -29.75 -7.61 -52.04
CA SER A 84 -30.27 -9.00 -52.13
C SER A 84 -29.51 -9.96 -51.18
N ASN A 85 -30.12 -11.08 -50.75
CA ASN A 85 -29.56 -11.95 -49.69
C ASN A 85 -30.10 -13.40 -49.72
N PRO A 86 -29.23 -14.45 -49.72
CA PRO A 86 -29.62 -15.77 -49.22
C PRO A 86 -28.52 -16.58 -48.45
N ARG A 87 -28.61 -16.60 -47.11
CA ARG A 87 -28.46 -17.73 -46.15
C ARG A 87 -27.44 -18.91 -46.38
N LEU A 88 -26.35 -18.89 -45.58
CA LEU A 88 -25.63 -19.98 -44.84
C LEU A 88 -25.23 -21.32 -45.51
N PRO A 89 -23.96 -21.77 -45.29
CA PRO A 89 -23.69 -22.97 -44.45
C PRO A 89 -22.48 -22.80 -43.46
N PRO A 90 -22.20 -23.76 -42.54
CA PRO A 90 -21.14 -23.67 -41.51
C PRO A 90 -19.80 -24.38 -41.83
N ASP A 91 -18.77 -24.06 -41.00
CA ASP A 91 -17.43 -24.63 -40.66
C ASP A 91 -16.88 -25.89 -41.40
N PRO A 92 -15.53 -26.03 -41.54
CA PRO A 92 -14.77 -26.94 -40.65
C PRO A 92 -13.31 -26.43 -40.34
N PRO A 93 -12.23 -27.22 -40.03
CA PRO A 93 -11.37 -26.91 -38.88
C PRO A 93 -9.85 -26.70 -39.19
N SER A 94 -9.04 -26.50 -38.14
CA SER A 94 -7.57 -26.32 -38.23
C SER A 94 -6.79 -27.62 -38.52
N PRO A 95 -5.60 -27.52 -39.13
CA PRO A 95 -4.49 -28.44 -38.94
C PRO A 95 -3.40 -27.86 -38.02
N ALA A 96 -2.61 -28.72 -37.35
CA ALA A 96 -1.46 -28.35 -36.54
C ALA A 96 -0.19 -29.07 -37.01
N THR A 97 1.00 -28.44 -36.85
CA THR A 97 2.33 -29.09 -37.01
C THR A 97 3.42 -28.39 -36.17
N GLN A 98 4.19 -29.19 -35.43
CA GLN A 98 5.54 -28.98 -34.87
C GLN A 98 6.50 -30.02 -35.51
N PRO A 99 7.85 -30.10 -35.32
CA PRO A 99 8.79 -29.46 -34.37
C PRO A 99 9.81 -28.54 -35.13
N GLN A 100 11.05 -28.16 -34.73
CA GLN A 100 12.04 -28.47 -33.67
C GLN A 100 12.54 -27.16 -33.00
N ASP A 101 13.23 -27.10 -31.85
CA ASP A 101 14.13 -27.97 -31.06
C ASP A 101 15.65 -27.79 -31.33
N GLU A 102 16.46 -28.01 -30.28
CA GLU A 102 17.87 -27.62 -30.05
C GLU A 102 18.11 -26.09 -29.92
N ASN A 103 18.78 -25.56 -28.88
CA ASN A 103 19.79 -26.15 -28.00
C ASN A 103 19.60 -25.74 -26.50
N GLN A 104 20.22 -26.49 -25.59
CA GLN A 104 19.85 -26.63 -24.19
C GLN A 104 20.91 -26.05 -23.22
N LYS A 105 20.50 -25.30 -22.18
CA LYS A 105 21.34 -25.07 -20.99
C LYS A 105 20.58 -24.92 -19.66
N LYS A 106 20.08 -26.08 -19.21
CA LYS A 106 19.82 -26.49 -17.83
C LYS A 106 20.68 -25.76 -16.77
N PHE A 107 20.06 -25.19 -15.72
CA PHE A 107 20.31 -25.59 -14.32
C PHE A 107 19.26 -25.03 -13.32
N THR A 108 18.83 -25.90 -12.38
CA THR A 108 18.18 -25.66 -11.06
C THR A 108 17.09 -24.60 -10.87
N ALA A 109 15.96 -25.02 -10.30
CA ALA A 109 14.94 -24.15 -9.73
C ALA A 109 15.34 -23.65 -8.32
N ASP A 110 15.37 -22.33 -8.12
CA ASP A 110 15.67 -21.75 -6.80
C ASP A 110 14.37 -21.56 -5.98
N LYS A 111 14.29 -22.30 -4.88
CA LYS A 111 13.13 -22.39 -4.00
C LYS A 111 13.29 -21.31 -2.91
N PRO A 112 12.44 -20.27 -2.83
CA PRO A 112 12.60 -19.22 -1.83
C PRO A 112 12.55 -19.81 -0.42
N LYS A 113 13.68 -19.71 0.30
CA LYS A 113 13.86 -20.33 1.61
C LYS A 113 12.97 -19.65 2.65
N TYR A 114 11.87 -20.29 3.00
CA TYR A 114 11.16 -19.99 4.24
C TYR A 114 12.06 -20.36 5.43
N VAL A 115 12.74 -19.38 6.00
CA VAL A 115 13.43 -19.54 7.28
C VAL A 115 12.38 -19.71 8.39
N LYS A 116 12.26 -20.94 8.89
CA LYS A 116 11.80 -21.16 10.26
C LYS A 116 12.91 -20.67 11.18
N ASP A 117 12.64 -19.61 11.92
CA ASP A 117 13.15 -19.51 13.29
C ASP A 117 11.97 -19.39 14.25
N THR A 118 12.13 -20.02 15.41
CA THR A 118 11.07 -20.21 16.40
C THR A 118 11.42 -19.42 17.66
N THR A 119 10.42 -19.10 18.48
CA THR A 119 10.56 -18.48 19.81
C THR A 119 10.69 -16.95 19.80
N ALA A 120 9.58 -16.28 19.50
CA ALA A 120 9.29 -14.96 20.06
C ALA A 120 7.91 -15.01 20.74
N SER A 121 7.87 -14.67 22.04
CA SER A 121 6.61 -14.42 22.76
C SER A 121 5.95 -13.13 22.24
N PRO A 122 4.65 -12.87 22.49
CA PRO A 122 3.99 -11.67 22.01
C PRO A 122 4.62 -10.40 22.60
N THR A 123 5.49 -9.76 21.81
CA THR A 123 6.02 -8.42 22.12
C THR A 123 4.86 -7.45 22.18
N SER A 124 4.60 -6.90 23.37
CA SER A 124 3.64 -5.82 23.58
C SER A 124 3.96 -4.61 22.70
N LEU A 125 2.95 -3.76 22.47
CA LEU A 125 3.06 -2.47 21.74
C LEU A 125 4.03 -1.50 22.46
N SER A 126 5.32 -1.77 22.34
CA SER A 126 6.37 -1.00 23.00
C SER A 126 6.62 0.29 22.22
N PRO A 127 6.75 1.44 22.89
CA PRO A 127 7.14 2.68 22.23
C PRO A 127 8.58 2.55 21.71
N ASN A 128 8.83 3.08 20.52
CA ASN A 128 10.20 3.33 20.06
C ASN A 128 10.80 4.41 20.99
N PRO A 129 11.96 4.19 21.65
CA PRO A 129 12.52 5.14 22.62
C PRO A 129 13.17 6.35 21.94
N THR A 130 12.37 7.15 21.23
CA THR A 130 12.73 8.51 20.84
C THR A 130 12.54 9.40 22.08
N THR A 131 13.62 9.93 22.64
CA THR A 131 13.63 10.67 23.92
C THR A 131 13.12 12.11 23.78
N GLN A 132 12.00 12.31 23.08
CA GLN A 132 11.25 13.56 22.96
C GLN A 132 9.75 13.22 22.95
N PRO A 133 8.90 13.99 23.67
CA PRO A 133 7.46 13.79 23.60
C PRO A 133 6.95 14.09 22.19
N ASP A 134 6.06 13.24 21.68
CA ASP A 134 5.45 13.45 20.37
C ASP A 134 4.69 14.78 20.30
N PRO A 135 4.74 15.50 19.15
CA PRO A 135 3.90 16.67 18.93
C PRO A 135 2.43 16.36 19.22
N PRO A 136 1.65 17.26 19.86
CA PRO A 136 0.32 16.93 20.39
C PRO A 136 -0.65 16.30 19.39
N HIS A 137 -0.58 16.70 18.11
CA HIS A 137 -1.36 16.09 17.03
C HIS A 137 -1.04 14.60 16.86
N LEU A 138 0.24 14.23 16.88
CA LEU A 138 0.72 12.87 16.64
C LEU A 138 0.54 11.96 17.87
N ALA A 139 0.42 12.54 19.07
CA ALA A 139 0.02 11.83 20.29
C ALA A 139 -1.46 11.40 20.24
N GLN A 140 -2.37 12.29 19.80
CA GLN A 140 -3.79 11.97 19.62
C GLN A 140 -4.00 10.88 18.55
N VAL A 141 -3.28 10.99 17.42
CA VAL A 141 -3.31 10.01 16.31
C VAL A 141 -2.78 8.65 16.75
N ARG A 142 -1.74 8.59 17.60
CA ARG A 142 -1.29 7.35 18.24
C ARG A 142 -2.36 6.76 19.16
N ALA A 143 -2.90 7.55 20.07
CA ALA A 143 -3.93 7.06 21.01
C ALA A 143 -5.12 6.43 20.29
N ALA A 144 -5.63 7.08 19.23
CA ALA A 144 -6.70 6.55 18.39
C ALA A 144 -6.30 5.23 17.68
N LEU A 145 -5.09 5.13 17.13
CA LEU A 145 -4.61 3.89 16.50
C LEU A 145 -4.46 2.76 17.54
N ASP A 146 -3.82 3.06 18.67
CA ASP A 146 -3.51 2.09 19.73
C ASP A 146 -4.81 1.57 20.39
N GLU A 147 -5.82 2.43 20.60
CA GLU A 147 -7.19 2.05 21.01
C GLU A 147 -7.85 1.09 20.01
N ILE A 148 -7.85 1.46 18.73
CA ILE A 148 -8.46 0.65 17.65
C ILE A 148 -7.85 -0.76 17.61
N VAL A 149 -6.52 -0.91 17.68
CA VAL A 149 -5.85 -2.23 17.61
C VAL A 149 -5.84 -2.99 18.93
N HIS A 150 -6.07 -2.33 20.07
CA HIS A 150 -6.25 -2.99 21.36
C HIS A 150 -7.58 -3.74 21.41
N HIS A 151 -8.68 -3.03 21.11
CA HIS A 151 -10.04 -3.59 21.16
C HIS A 151 -10.28 -4.63 20.06
N HIS A 152 -9.75 -4.43 18.84
CA HIS A 152 -10.12 -5.25 17.68
C HIS A 152 -8.97 -6.15 17.22
N SER A 153 -9.18 -7.48 17.30
CA SER A 153 -8.19 -8.48 16.86
C SER A 153 -7.84 -8.42 15.37
N ILE A 154 -8.79 -7.97 14.54
CA ILE A 154 -8.64 -7.80 13.08
C ILE A 154 -9.25 -6.44 12.70
N VAL A 155 -8.47 -5.60 12.02
CA VAL A 155 -8.87 -4.25 11.59
C VAL A 155 -8.59 -4.07 10.10
N ILE A 156 -9.57 -3.56 9.36
CA ILE A 156 -9.46 -3.23 7.94
C ILE A 156 -9.41 -1.71 7.81
N PHE A 157 -8.20 -1.14 7.75
CA PHE A 157 -8.04 0.26 7.35
C PHE A 157 -8.31 0.38 5.86
N SER A 158 -9.22 1.28 5.52
CA SER A 158 -9.97 1.25 4.27
C SER A 158 -10.21 2.67 3.74
N LYS A 159 -10.72 2.78 2.51
CA LYS A 159 -11.41 3.99 2.04
C LYS A 159 -12.68 3.63 1.26
N THR A 160 -13.74 4.42 1.39
CA THR A 160 -15.06 4.12 0.82
C THR A 160 -15.01 3.93 -0.70
N TYR A 161 -14.36 4.86 -1.41
CA TYR A 161 -14.27 4.89 -2.87
C TYR A 161 -13.34 3.80 -3.45
N CYS A 162 -12.40 3.29 -2.66
CA CYS A 162 -11.28 2.49 -3.16
C CYS A 162 -11.73 1.08 -3.61
N PRO A 163 -11.48 0.65 -4.87
CA PRO A 163 -11.92 -0.65 -5.37
C PRO A 163 -11.22 -1.84 -4.70
N HIS A 164 -9.91 -1.73 -4.43
CA HIS A 164 -9.16 -2.74 -3.66
C HIS A 164 -9.71 -2.86 -2.23
N SER A 165 -10.09 -1.73 -1.62
CA SER A 165 -10.71 -1.71 -0.29
C SER A 165 -12.07 -2.41 -0.27
N ARG A 166 -12.92 -2.18 -1.29
CA ARG A 166 -14.18 -2.91 -1.47
C ARG A 166 -13.94 -4.42 -1.65
N ARG A 167 -13.00 -4.82 -2.50
CA ARG A 167 -12.62 -6.24 -2.71
C ARG A 167 -12.21 -6.93 -1.40
N ALA A 168 -11.33 -6.29 -0.61
CA ALA A 168 -10.88 -6.86 0.67
C ALA A 168 -12.00 -6.92 1.72
N LYS A 169 -12.86 -5.90 1.79
CA LYS A 169 -14.03 -5.88 2.68
C LYS A 169 -15.00 -7.02 2.34
N SER A 170 -15.41 -7.18 1.08
CA SER A 170 -16.32 -8.28 0.72
C SER A 170 -15.71 -9.67 0.89
N LEU A 171 -14.41 -9.82 0.68
CA LEU A 171 -13.73 -11.08 1.00
C LEU A 171 -13.80 -11.37 2.51
N LEU A 172 -13.43 -10.42 3.37
CA LEU A 172 -13.32 -10.66 4.82
C LEU A 172 -14.65 -10.58 5.61
N LEU A 173 -15.68 -9.94 5.05
CA LEU A 173 -16.97 -9.68 5.72
C LEU A 173 -18.14 -10.48 5.13
N ASP A 174 -18.12 -10.75 3.82
CA ASP A 174 -19.24 -11.40 3.12
C ASP A 174 -18.93 -12.88 2.80
N THR A 175 -17.68 -13.19 2.42
CA THR A 175 -17.26 -14.55 2.04
C THR A 175 -16.87 -15.44 3.23
N TYR A 176 -16.51 -14.88 4.38
CA TYR A 176 -16.14 -15.62 5.59
C TYR A 176 -17.09 -15.33 6.76
N ASP A 177 -17.22 -16.30 7.66
CA ASP A 177 -17.80 -16.11 8.98
C ASP A 177 -16.67 -16.01 10.01
N ILE A 178 -16.38 -14.77 10.41
CA ILE A 178 -15.26 -14.42 11.30
C ILE A 178 -15.84 -13.82 12.58
N VAL A 179 -15.51 -14.43 13.72
CA VAL A 179 -15.98 -14.01 15.05
C VAL A 179 -14.76 -13.90 15.99
N PRO A 180 -14.52 -12.73 16.62
CA PRO A 180 -15.26 -11.48 16.48
C PRO A 180 -15.13 -10.87 15.08
N LYS A 181 -16.16 -10.12 14.65
CA LYS A 181 -16.23 -9.52 13.30
C LYS A 181 -15.07 -8.53 13.08
N PRO A 182 -14.39 -8.56 11.92
CA PRO A 182 -13.36 -7.58 11.58
C PRO A 182 -13.91 -6.14 11.62
N TYR A 183 -13.20 -5.26 12.32
CA TYR A 183 -13.54 -3.84 12.41
C TYR A 183 -13.08 -3.10 11.15
N VAL A 184 -13.80 -2.05 10.74
CA VAL A 184 -13.50 -1.29 9.51
C VAL A 184 -13.30 0.18 9.85
N VAL A 185 -12.23 0.77 9.33
CA VAL A 185 -11.92 2.19 9.50
C VAL A 185 -11.80 2.84 8.11
N GLU A 186 -12.81 3.60 7.71
CA GLU A 186 -12.86 4.32 6.44
C GLU A 186 -12.10 5.66 6.59
N LEU A 187 -10.80 5.66 6.31
CA LEU A 187 -9.88 6.78 6.59
C LEU A 187 -10.20 8.07 5.81
N ASP A 188 -11.02 7.99 4.77
CA ASP A 188 -11.55 9.13 4.02
C ASP A 188 -12.75 9.82 4.71
N THR A 189 -13.42 9.15 5.65
CA THR A 189 -14.52 9.74 6.44
C THR A 189 -14.05 10.44 7.72
N TRP A 190 -12.78 10.26 8.10
CA TRP A 190 -12.17 10.85 9.30
C TRP A 190 -11.58 12.22 8.95
N THR A 191 -12.46 13.16 8.60
CA THR A 191 -12.13 14.51 8.10
C THR A 191 -11.67 15.49 9.16
N GLU A 192 -12.03 15.27 10.44
CA GLU A 192 -11.70 16.18 11.54
C GLU A 192 -10.20 16.47 11.63
N PRO A 193 -9.77 17.70 11.95
CA PRO A 193 -8.36 18.02 12.15
C PRO A 193 -7.71 17.15 13.24
N ALA A 194 -6.46 16.76 13.05
CA ALA A 194 -5.69 16.02 14.06
C ALA A 194 -5.23 16.92 15.24
N ARG A 195 -6.16 17.63 15.89
CA ARG A 195 -5.90 18.42 17.12
C ARG A 195 -6.94 18.06 18.20
N LYS A 196 -6.53 18.17 19.46
CA LYS A 196 -7.45 18.06 20.61
C LYS A 196 -8.20 19.40 20.75
N GLY A 197 -9.51 19.34 20.97
CA GLY A 197 -10.38 20.51 20.93
C GLY A 197 -10.21 21.51 22.08
N SER A 198 -10.70 22.73 21.84
CA SER A 198 -11.09 23.76 22.83
C SER A 198 -10.09 24.10 23.94
N GLY A 199 -8.79 24.06 23.66
CA GLY A 199 -7.83 24.92 24.37
C GLY A 199 -7.99 26.35 23.88
N GLU A 200 -8.02 27.33 24.78
CA GLU A 200 -8.19 28.75 24.43
C GLU A 200 -7.10 29.22 23.47
N VAL A 201 -7.49 29.94 22.41
CA VAL A 201 -6.55 30.55 21.46
C VAL A 201 -5.98 31.81 22.10
N GLY A 202 -4.92 31.64 22.89
CA GLY A 202 -4.17 32.74 23.48
C GLY A 202 -3.33 33.47 22.42
N ASP A 203 -3.97 34.36 21.67
CA ASP A 203 -3.46 35.47 20.83
C ASP A 203 -2.31 35.16 19.83
N GLY A 204 -1.93 33.89 19.66
CA GLY A 204 -0.89 33.43 18.75
C GLY A 204 -1.50 32.73 17.53
N GLU A 205 -1.38 33.35 16.36
CA GLU A 205 -1.89 32.85 15.09
C GLU A 205 -1.16 31.58 14.62
N VAL A 206 -1.64 30.40 15.04
CA VAL A 206 -1.09 29.10 14.62
C VAL A 206 -1.58 28.77 13.21
N VAL A 207 -0.88 29.34 12.22
CA VAL A 207 -1.07 29.18 10.75
C VAL A 207 -1.77 27.87 10.39
N GLU A 208 -2.97 27.99 9.84
CA GLU A 208 -3.97 26.92 9.80
C GLU A 208 -3.72 25.90 8.66
N ASP A 209 -3.08 26.34 7.57
CA ASP A 209 -2.84 25.65 6.29
C ASP A 209 -1.97 24.37 6.31
N SER A 210 -1.71 23.76 7.47
CA SER A 210 -0.80 22.60 7.58
C SER A 210 -1.24 21.50 8.55
N ILE A 211 -2.53 21.47 8.91
CA ILE A 211 -3.09 20.43 9.78
C ILE A 211 -3.61 19.26 8.93
N PRO A 212 -3.09 18.03 9.06
CA PRO A 212 -3.69 16.86 8.42
C PRO A 212 -5.03 16.51 9.09
N THR A 213 -5.97 15.99 8.30
CA THR A 213 -7.16 15.31 8.85
C THR A 213 -6.74 14.08 9.65
N MET A 214 -7.54 13.68 10.64
CA MET A 214 -7.26 12.51 11.49
C MET A 214 -7.06 11.25 10.65
N GLY A 215 -7.88 11.04 9.62
CA GLY A 215 -7.75 9.91 8.70
C GLY A 215 -6.47 9.95 7.86
N ARG A 216 -5.98 11.14 7.48
CA ARG A 216 -4.69 11.30 6.80
C ARG A 216 -3.53 11.03 7.75
N ALA A 217 -3.57 11.59 8.95
CA ALA A 217 -2.54 11.39 9.97
C ALA A 217 -2.44 9.93 10.42
N LEU A 218 -3.58 9.24 10.57
CA LEU A 218 -3.64 7.79 10.80
C LEU A 218 -3.01 7.01 9.64
N GLN A 219 -3.29 7.37 8.38
CA GLN A 219 -2.67 6.72 7.23
C GLN A 219 -1.14 6.89 7.22
N ASP A 220 -0.64 8.10 7.56
CA ASP A 220 0.79 8.38 7.62
C ASP A 220 1.47 7.72 8.86
N LEU A 221 0.76 7.52 9.97
CA LEU A 221 1.25 6.74 11.13
C LEU A 221 1.25 5.23 10.83
N LEU A 222 0.22 4.69 10.17
CA LEU A 222 0.17 3.31 9.69
C LEU A 222 1.33 3.01 8.74
N ALA A 223 1.63 3.94 7.83
CA ALA A 223 2.78 3.84 6.95
C ALA A 223 4.12 3.75 7.70
N GLN A 224 4.27 4.48 8.80
CA GLN A 224 5.47 4.41 9.67
C GLN A 224 5.53 3.11 10.47
N ARG A 225 4.40 2.67 11.05
CA ARG A 225 4.32 1.48 11.92
C ARG A 225 4.38 0.16 11.16
N THR A 226 3.83 0.09 9.94
CA THR A 226 3.68 -1.18 9.19
C THR A 226 4.30 -1.16 7.78
N GLY A 227 4.98 -0.07 7.41
CA GLY A 227 5.58 0.12 6.07
C GLY A 227 4.59 0.32 4.91
N ARG A 228 3.28 0.14 5.15
CA ARG A 228 2.24 0.12 4.10
C ARG A 228 1.54 1.48 4.01
N LYS A 229 1.85 2.22 2.94
CA LYS A 229 1.24 3.53 2.62
C LYS A 229 -0.14 3.45 1.96
N THR A 230 -0.50 2.29 1.42
CA THR A 230 -1.72 2.08 0.62
C THR A 230 -2.88 1.53 1.44
N VAL A 231 -4.11 1.77 0.95
CA VAL A 231 -5.33 1.11 1.43
C VAL A 231 -5.78 0.04 0.42
N PRO A 232 -6.37 -1.08 0.87
CA PRO A 232 -6.60 -1.41 2.28
C PRO A 232 -5.30 -1.84 2.98
N ASN A 233 -5.25 -1.67 4.31
CA ASN A 233 -4.21 -2.22 5.17
C ASN A 233 -4.91 -3.04 6.26
N ILE A 234 -4.83 -4.37 6.14
CA ILE A 234 -5.49 -5.30 7.06
C ILE A 234 -4.51 -5.60 8.19
N LEU A 235 -4.81 -5.14 9.40
CA LEU A 235 -4.05 -5.47 10.60
C LEU A 235 -4.66 -6.67 11.32
N VAL A 236 -3.80 -7.54 11.85
CA VAL A 236 -4.16 -8.65 12.74
C VAL A 236 -3.26 -8.54 13.96
N LEU A 237 -3.85 -8.35 15.14
CA LEU A 237 -3.12 -8.00 16.38
C LEU A 237 -2.10 -6.85 16.19
N GLY A 238 -2.48 -5.81 15.45
CA GLY A 238 -1.63 -4.66 15.12
C GLY A 238 -0.59 -4.88 14.01
N MET A 239 -0.35 -6.11 13.55
CA MET A 239 0.59 -6.41 12.47
C MET A 239 -0.11 -6.41 11.10
N SER A 240 0.48 -5.78 10.07
CA SER A 240 -0.06 -5.79 8.71
C SER A 240 -0.01 -7.20 8.10
N LEU A 241 -1.18 -7.80 7.88
CA LEU A 241 -1.35 -9.04 7.10
C LEU A 241 -1.15 -8.79 5.59
N GLY A 242 -1.57 -7.62 5.09
CA GLY A 242 -1.53 -7.32 3.66
C GLY A 242 -2.46 -6.18 3.25
N GLY A 243 -2.55 -5.95 1.94
CA GLY A 243 -3.64 -5.27 1.29
C GLY A 243 -4.61 -6.27 0.66
N ALA A 244 -5.33 -5.83 -0.38
CA ALA A 244 -6.35 -6.68 -1.00
C ALA A 244 -5.77 -7.91 -1.69
N ASP A 245 -4.65 -7.74 -2.40
CA ASP A 245 -4.14 -8.77 -3.31
C ASP A 245 -3.40 -9.87 -2.54
N GLU A 246 -2.75 -9.55 -1.40
CA GLU A 246 -2.20 -10.57 -0.51
C GLU A 246 -3.29 -11.37 0.23
N VAL A 247 -4.40 -10.73 0.64
CA VAL A 247 -5.52 -11.42 1.31
C VAL A 247 -6.33 -12.27 0.32
N VAL A 248 -6.51 -11.80 -0.92
CA VAL A 248 -7.10 -12.59 -2.02
C VAL A 248 -6.23 -13.81 -2.33
N LYS A 249 -4.92 -13.64 -2.49
CA LYS A 249 -4.00 -14.76 -2.70
C LYS A 249 -4.07 -15.79 -1.56
N LEU A 250 -4.10 -15.35 -0.30
CA LEU A 250 -4.28 -16.25 0.84
C LEU A 250 -5.63 -16.99 0.81
N HIS A 251 -6.68 -16.40 0.24
CA HIS A 251 -7.97 -17.09 0.04
C HIS A 251 -7.90 -18.15 -1.06
N GLU A 252 -7.30 -17.81 -2.21
CA GLU A 252 -7.14 -18.68 -3.37
C GLU A 252 -6.25 -19.91 -3.04
N GLU A 253 -5.21 -19.73 -2.24
CA GLU A 253 -4.38 -20.81 -1.69
C GLU A 253 -5.07 -21.61 -0.57
N GLY A 254 -6.28 -21.24 -0.13
CA GLY A 254 -6.97 -21.83 1.03
C GLY A 254 -6.36 -21.47 2.40
N ASN A 255 -5.22 -20.78 2.43
CA ASN A 255 -4.41 -20.50 3.61
C ASN A 255 -5.02 -19.46 4.58
N LEU A 256 -5.92 -18.58 4.13
CA LEU A 256 -6.35 -17.39 4.89
C LEU A 256 -6.95 -17.71 6.27
N ALA A 257 -7.86 -18.67 6.36
CA ALA A 257 -8.48 -19.05 7.64
C ALA A 257 -7.46 -19.65 8.62
N GLY A 258 -6.57 -20.53 8.12
CA GLY A 258 -5.48 -21.09 8.91
C GLY A 258 -4.49 -20.01 9.39
N LYS A 259 -4.18 -19.03 8.53
CA LYS A 259 -3.30 -17.90 8.83
C LYS A 259 -3.90 -16.98 9.90
N LEU A 260 -5.19 -16.64 9.79
CA LEU A 260 -5.89 -15.84 10.80
C LEU A 260 -5.98 -16.58 12.14
N LYS A 261 -6.38 -17.86 12.14
CA LYS A 261 -6.45 -18.70 13.35
C LYS A 261 -5.08 -18.90 14.01
N GLY A 262 -4.02 -19.01 13.21
CA GLY A 262 -2.64 -19.13 13.69
C GLY A 262 -2.08 -17.86 14.35
N ILE A 263 -2.52 -16.66 13.93
CA ILE A 263 -2.09 -15.39 14.52
C ILE A 263 -2.96 -15.00 15.71
N VAL A 264 -4.29 -15.04 15.56
CA VAL A 264 -5.24 -14.56 16.58
C VAL A 264 -5.47 -15.60 17.69
N GLY A 265 -5.26 -16.88 17.40
CA GLY A 265 -5.34 -17.96 18.38
C GLY A 265 -6.69 -18.02 19.10
N LYS A 266 -6.65 -18.03 20.44
CA LYS A 266 -7.85 -18.13 21.29
C LYS A 266 -8.79 -16.91 21.22
N ARG A 267 -8.35 -15.77 20.65
CA ARG A 267 -9.21 -14.58 20.42
C ARG A 267 -10.08 -14.70 19.14
N LEU A 268 -10.03 -15.84 18.44
CA LEU A 268 -10.79 -16.10 17.22
C LEU A 268 -11.74 -17.29 17.45
N GLU A 269 -12.98 -16.97 17.83
CA GLU A 269 -14.04 -17.96 18.10
C GLU A 269 -14.42 -18.73 16.84
N ARG A 270 -14.44 -18.04 15.69
CA ARG A 270 -14.77 -18.62 14.38
C ARG A 270 -14.00 -17.93 13.25
N CYS A 271 -13.60 -18.70 12.25
CA CYS A 271 -13.07 -18.20 10.98
C CYS A 271 -13.19 -19.30 9.92
N GLU A 272 -14.31 -19.32 9.21
CA GLU A 272 -14.62 -20.33 8.18
C GLU A 272 -15.18 -19.68 6.92
N LYS A 273 -14.97 -20.27 5.74
CA LYS A 273 -15.58 -19.77 4.50
C LYS A 273 -17.08 -20.06 4.56
N ARG A 274 -17.93 -19.06 4.31
CA ARG A 274 -19.38 -19.27 4.27
C ARG A 274 -19.70 -20.22 3.12
N VAL A 275 -20.35 -21.34 3.44
CA VAL A 275 -20.87 -22.26 2.43
C VAL A 275 -22.02 -21.56 1.72
N SER A 276 -21.81 -21.23 0.45
CA SER A 276 -22.90 -20.82 -0.45
C SER A 276 -23.89 -21.98 -0.54
N ARG A 277 -25.08 -21.81 0.05
CA ARG A 277 -26.20 -22.74 -0.16
C ARG A 277 -26.71 -22.61 -1.59
N SER A 278 -26.04 -23.31 -2.51
CA SER A 278 -26.60 -23.65 -3.81
C SER A 278 -27.91 -24.39 -3.55
N GLY A 279 -29.04 -23.79 -3.94
CA GLY A 279 -30.35 -24.40 -3.76
C GLY A 279 -30.53 -25.55 -4.75
N ASP A 280 -30.54 -26.78 -4.24
CA ASP A 280 -30.78 -28.00 -5.01
C ASP A 280 -31.66 -28.95 -4.18
N GLY A 281 -32.46 -29.78 -4.85
CA GLY A 281 -33.31 -30.80 -4.21
C GLY A 281 -34.63 -30.29 -3.62
N ALA A 282 -35.57 -29.87 -4.48
CA ALA A 282 -36.99 -29.67 -4.12
C ALA A 282 -37.99 -30.23 -5.15
N ASP A 283 -37.62 -31.28 -5.89
CA ASP A 283 -38.51 -31.99 -6.84
C ASP A 283 -39.51 -32.91 -6.10
N GLY A 284 -40.41 -32.28 -5.35
CA GLY A 284 -41.42 -32.93 -4.51
C GLY A 284 -42.66 -33.37 -5.30
N LYS A 285 -42.51 -34.35 -6.19
CA LYS A 285 -43.54 -34.80 -7.15
C LYS A 285 -44.69 -35.61 -6.52
N GLY A 286 -45.39 -35.01 -5.56
CA GLY A 286 -46.49 -35.60 -4.79
C GLY A 286 -47.79 -35.81 -5.58
N ARG A 287 -47.84 -36.86 -6.40
CA ARG A 287 -49.09 -37.39 -6.97
C ARG A 287 -50.08 -37.72 -5.85
N HIS A 288 -51.13 -36.92 -5.70
CA HIS A 288 -52.36 -37.38 -5.04
C HIS A 288 -53.23 -38.07 -6.10
N GLY A 289 -53.53 -39.34 -5.86
CA GLY A 289 -54.48 -40.10 -6.68
C GLY A 289 -55.92 -39.73 -6.33
N ALA A 290 -56.84 -40.02 -7.24
CA ALA A 290 -58.26 -39.86 -7.00
C ALA A 290 -58.81 -40.99 -6.10
N LEU A 291 -59.69 -40.60 -5.16
CA LEU A 291 -60.89 -41.31 -4.74
C LEU A 291 -62.00 -40.26 -4.52
#